data_AF-Q38ZN6-F1
#
_entry.id   AF-Q38ZN6-F1
#
_cell.length_a   1.000
_cell.length_b   1.000
_cell.length_c   1.000
_cell.angle_alpha   90.00
_cell.angle_beta   90.00
_cell.angle_gamma   90.00
#
_symmetry.space_group_name_H-M   'P 1'
#
loop_
_entity.id
_entity.type
_entity.pdbx_description
1 polymer ?
#
loop_
_entity_poly.entity_id
_entity_poly.type
_entity_poly.pdbx_seq_one_letter_code
_entity_poly.pdbx_strand_id
1 'polypeptide(L)'
;MAQDNVRQLADWLEENMTAIIDRKVSLNVSEIFAVLDGFGVLNNPVAKYLDITEETYYQSESDHKLTLSDDRKLLMDVTDRIMVTHVDGILADNKVNFEYSHEAVYEDQYLVKRDLEVLTYGLAVIGAVAATVKHNLIQADLSKDAVLSLALAAQNIANWQANQ
;
A
#
# COMPACT_ATOMS: atom_id res chain seq x y z
N MET A 1 -9.67 -11.98 -12.71
CA MET A 1 -8.25 -12.31 -12.54
C MET A 1 -7.60 -11.40 -11.51
N ALA A 2 -7.46 -10.09 -11.72
CA ALA A 2 -6.85 -9.20 -10.71
C ALA A 2 -7.64 -9.10 -9.38
N GLN A 3 -8.98 -9.11 -9.43
CA GLN A 3 -9.84 -8.95 -8.24
C GLN A 3 -9.73 -10.12 -7.25
N ASP A 4 -9.68 -11.36 -7.74
CA ASP A 4 -9.53 -12.55 -6.89
C ASP A 4 -8.14 -12.60 -6.23
N ASN A 5 -7.11 -12.10 -6.92
CA ASN A 5 -5.74 -12.10 -6.43
C ASN A 5 -5.54 -11.16 -5.24
N VAL A 6 -6.19 -9.98 -5.22
CA VAL A 6 -6.07 -9.01 -4.12
C VAL A 6 -6.61 -9.59 -2.82
N ARG A 7 -7.81 -10.19 -2.88
CA ARG A 7 -8.45 -10.78 -1.70
C ARG A 7 -7.67 -11.98 -1.19
N GLN A 8 -7.23 -12.86 -2.08
CA GLN A 8 -6.39 -14.02 -1.70
C GLN A 8 -5.09 -13.57 -1.04
N LEU A 9 -4.47 -12.50 -1.53
CA LEU A 9 -3.27 -11.94 -0.93
C LEU A 9 -3.56 -11.36 0.46
N ALA A 10 -4.67 -10.63 0.63
CA ALA A 10 -5.08 -10.10 1.94
C ALA A 10 -5.34 -11.22 2.96
N ASP A 11 -6.12 -12.24 2.57
CA ASP A 11 -6.41 -13.42 3.41
C ASP A 11 -5.10 -14.15 3.78
N TRP A 12 -4.19 -14.35 2.81
CA TRP A 12 -2.89 -14.98 3.06
C TRP A 12 -2.03 -14.17 4.03
N LEU A 13 -2.00 -12.84 3.90
CA LEU A 13 -1.25 -11.97 4.80
C LEU A 13 -1.80 -12.03 6.22
N GLU A 14 -3.13 -12.07 6.38
CA GLU A 14 -3.78 -12.22 7.68
C GLU A 14 -3.41 -13.56 8.33
N GLU A 15 -3.54 -14.67 7.59
CA GLU A 15 -3.20 -16.02 8.07
C GLU A 15 -1.71 -16.18 8.43
N ASN A 16 -0.82 -15.48 7.71
CA ASN A 16 0.63 -15.63 7.86
C ASN A 16 1.29 -14.50 8.67
N MET A 17 0.54 -13.51 9.18
CA MET A 17 1.10 -12.33 9.85
C MET A 17 2.11 -12.69 10.94
N THR A 18 1.75 -13.58 11.86
CA THR A 18 2.65 -14.04 12.93
C THR A 18 3.88 -14.75 12.37
N ALA A 19 3.73 -15.57 11.33
CA ALA A 19 4.85 -16.29 10.72
C ALA A 19 5.82 -15.35 9.99
N ILE A 20 5.32 -14.27 9.41
CA ILE A 20 6.12 -13.21 8.77
C ILE A 20 6.91 -12.44 9.84
N ILE A 21 6.26 -12.07 10.95
CA ILE A 21 6.90 -11.42 12.11
C ILE A 21 7.93 -12.35 12.77
N ASP A 22 7.66 -13.64 12.84
CA ASP A 22 8.62 -14.63 13.32
C ASP A 22 9.73 -14.93 12.30
N ARG A 23 9.69 -14.32 11.10
CA ARG A 23 10.59 -14.56 9.97
C ARG A 23 10.65 -16.03 9.51
N LYS A 24 9.58 -16.79 9.79
CA LYS A 24 9.39 -18.18 9.33
C LYS A 24 8.88 -18.25 7.90
N VAL A 25 8.19 -17.21 7.47
CA VAL A 25 7.66 -17.03 6.11
C VAL A 25 8.18 -15.70 5.57
N SER A 26 8.79 -15.74 4.39
CA SER A 26 9.25 -14.54 3.69
C SER A 26 8.10 -13.89 2.93
N LEU A 27 8.04 -12.55 2.97
CA LEU A 27 7.06 -11.80 2.20
C LEU A 27 7.41 -11.83 0.70
N ASN A 28 6.43 -12.15 -0.15
CA ASN A 28 6.61 -12.09 -1.60
C ASN A 28 6.33 -10.67 -2.13
N VAL A 29 7.33 -9.78 -2.05
CA VAL A 29 7.19 -8.38 -2.49
C VAL A 29 6.82 -8.27 -3.97
N SER A 30 7.36 -9.15 -4.82
CA SER A 30 7.09 -9.10 -6.26
C SER A 30 5.61 -9.39 -6.58
N GLU A 31 4.98 -10.30 -5.84
CA GLU A 31 3.55 -10.59 -5.97
C GLU A 31 2.70 -9.43 -5.50
N ILE A 32 3.06 -8.81 -4.36
CA ILE A 32 2.38 -7.61 -3.87
C ILE A 32 2.48 -6.48 -4.90
N PHE A 33 3.67 -6.21 -5.43
CA PHE A 33 3.86 -5.17 -6.45
C PHE A 33 3.05 -5.44 -7.71
N ALA A 34 3.00 -6.69 -8.17
CA ALA A 34 2.18 -7.06 -9.33
C ALA A 34 0.67 -6.82 -9.08
N VAL A 35 0.20 -7.06 -7.85
CA VAL A 35 -1.18 -6.74 -7.46
C VAL A 35 -1.41 -5.22 -7.46
N LEU A 36 -0.50 -4.43 -6.89
CA LEU A 36 -0.60 -2.97 -6.83
C LEU A 36 -0.56 -2.34 -8.23
N ASP A 37 0.38 -2.77 -9.07
CA ASP A 37 0.48 -2.36 -10.48
C ASP A 37 -0.78 -2.74 -11.26
N GLY A 38 -1.39 -3.88 -10.90
CA GLY A 38 -2.64 -4.36 -11.45
C GLY A 38 -3.84 -3.43 -11.21
N PHE A 39 -3.77 -2.51 -10.24
CA PHE A 39 -4.80 -1.47 -10.04
C PHE A 39 -4.72 -0.34 -11.08
N GLY A 40 -3.55 -0.13 -11.68
CA GLY A 40 -3.32 0.94 -12.67
C GLY A 40 -3.48 2.37 -12.12
N VAL A 41 -3.43 2.54 -10.79
CA VAL A 41 -3.59 3.84 -10.10
C VAL A 41 -2.36 4.72 -10.29
N LEU A 42 -1.17 4.11 -10.21
CA LEU A 42 0.10 4.77 -10.52
C LEU A 42 0.40 4.64 -12.02
N ASN A 43 1.04 5.66 -12.58
CA ASN A 43 1.44 5.77 -13.98
C ASN A 43 2.62 4.85 -14.33
N ASN A 44 3.44 4.50 -13.34
CA ASN A 44 4.57 3.59 -13.46
C ASN A 44 4.41 2.40 -12.51
N PRO A 45 5.18 1.32 -12.73
CA PRO A 45 5.28 0.24 -11.75
C PRO A 45 5.75 0.75 -10.38
N VAL A 46 5.13 0.26 -9.31
CA VAL A 46 5.34 0.74 -7.93
C VAL A 46 6.81 0.68 -7.50
N ALA A 47 7.54 -0.33 -7.98
CA ALA A 47 8.97 -0.51 -7.69
C ALA A 47 9.82 0.68 -8.14
N LYS A 48 9.42 1.40 -9.20
CA LYS A 48 10.19 2.54 -9.71
C LYS A 48 10.17 3.75 -8.79
N TYR A 49 9.18 3.85 -7.91
CA TYR A 49 9.06 4.99 -7.00
C TYR A 49 9.96 4.86 -5.78
N LEU A 50 10.45 3.66 -5.44
CA LEU A 50 11.25 3.45 -4.23
C LEU A 50 12.57 4.24 -4.24
N ASP A 51 13.17 4.37 -5.43
CA ASP A 51 14.50 4.98 -5.64
C ASP A 51 14.44 6.45 -6.08
N ILE A 52 13.26 7.07 -6.12
CA ILE A 52 13.12 8.50 -6.43
C ILE A 52 12.98 9.32 -5.15
N THR A 53 13.24 10.62 -5.25
CA THR A 53 13.11 11.52 -4.11
C THR A 53 11.65 11.84 -3.78
N GLU A 54 11.40 12.21 -2.53
CA GLU A 54 10.10 12.73 -2.06
C GLU A 54 9.62 13.89 -2.96
N GLU A 55 10.49 14.85 -3.29
CA GLU A 55 10.15 15.98 -4.18
C GLU A 55 9.70 15.51 -5.56
N THR A 56 10.44 14.57 -6.16
CA THR A 56 10.15 14.07 -7.51
C THR A 56 8.75 13.44 -7.55
N TYR A 57 8.41 12.63 -6.56
CA TYR A 57 7.08 12.02 -6.48
C TYR A 57 5.99 13.05 -6.16
N TYR A 58 6.25 13.94 -5.21
CA TYR A 58 5.32 14.99 -4.81
C TYR A 58 4.90 15.87 -6.00
N GLN A 59 5.85 16.25 -6.86
CA GLN A 59 5.58 17.11 -8.02
C GLN A 59 4.95 16.37 -9.21
N SER A 60 5.25 15.09 -9.38
CA SER A 60 4.87 14.37 -10.60
C SER A 60 3.56 13.59 -10.49
N GLU A 61 3.24 13.06 -9.30
CA GLU A 61 2.24 12.02 -9.22
C GLU A 61 1.40 12.00 -7.95
N SER A 62 1.97 12.36 -6.80
CA SER A 62 1.30 12.34 -5.50
C SER A 62 -0.06 13.03 -5.52
N ASP A 63 -1.01 12.48 -4.76
CA ASP A 63 -2.28 13.15 -4.42
C ASP A 63 -2.23 13.88 -3.06
N HIS A 64 -1.01 14.11 -2.56
CA HIS A 64 -0.66 14.93 -1.39
C HIS A 64 -1.32 14.50 -0.08
N LYS A 65 -1.56 13.20 0.08
CA LYS A 65 -1.97 12.60 1.35
C LYS A 65 -0.77 12.19 2.18
N LEU A 66 0.28 11.64 1.56
CA LEU A 66 1.52 11.30 2.24
C LEU A 66 2.21 12.56 2.76
N THR A 67 2.71 12.49 3.98
CA THR A 67 3.55 13.53 4.58
C THR A 67 4.97 13.41 4.03
N LEU A 68 5.24 14.19 2.99
CA LEU A 68 6.55 14.31 2.36
C LEU A 68 7.18 15.63 2.83
N SER A 69 8.34 15.55 3.48
CA SER A 69 8.92 16.65 4.25
C SER A 69 10.40 16.89 4.00
N ASP A 70 11.09 15.99 3.30
CA ASP A 70 12.50 16.15 2.92
C ASP A 70 12.69 15.87 1.43
N ASP A 71 12.77 16.95 0.65
CA ASP A 71 12.87 16.95 -0.81
C ASP A 71 13.99 16.06 -1.38
N ARG A 72 15.04 15.81 -0.59
CA ARG A 72 16.22 15.03 -1.02
C ARG A 72 16.18 13.58 -0.57
N LYS A 73 15.27 13.25 0.34
CA LYS A 73 15.14 11.90 0.89
C LYS A 73 14.49 10.99 -0.15
N LEU A 74 14.91 9.72 -0.19
CA LEU A 74 14.29 8.73 -1.06
C LEU A 74 12.94 8.32 -0.50
N LEU A 75 11.98 8.01 -1.36
CA LEU A 75 10.66 7.55 -0.94
C LEU A 75 10.73 6.29 -0.06
N MET A 76 11.67 5.38 -0.33
CA MET A 76 11.86 4.18 0.50
C MET A 76 12.12 4.49 1.99
N ASP A 77 12.62 5.70 2.30
CA ASP A 77 12.93 6.11 3.66
C ASP A 77 11.76 6.85 4.35
N VAL A 78 10.65 7.11 3.64
CA VAL A 78 9.46 7.75 4.21
C VAL A 78 8.87 6.88 5.31
N THR A 79 8.53 7.50 6.44
CA THR A 79 8.02 6.82 7.64
C THR A 79 6.51 6.98 7.84
N ASP A 80 5.89 7.92 7.13
CA ASP A 80 4.44 8.06 7.09
C ASP A 80 3.84 6.94 6.22
N ARG A 81 2.60 6.55 6.54
CA ARG A 81 1.81 5.60 5.76
C ARG A 81 0.38 6.05 5.69
N ILE A 82 -0.17 5.94 4.48
CA ILE A 82 -1.60 6.10 4.24
C ILE A 82 -2.23 4.71 4.24
N MET A 83 -3.04 4.46 5.26
CA MET A 83 -3.82 3.23 5.40
C MET A 83 -5.22 3.46 4.86
N VAL A 84 -5.69 2.57 3.99
CA VAL A 84 -7.08 2.58 3.53
C VAL A 84 -7.96 2.00 4.64
N THR A 85 -8.83 2.82 5.21
CA THR A 85 -9.58 2.43 6.42
C THR A 85 -11.02 1.99 6.14
N HIS A 86 -11.66 2.62 5.18
CA HIS A 86 -13.08 2.41 4.92
C HIS A 86 -13.43 2.73 3.47
N VAL A 87 -14.62 2.27 3.06
CA VAL A 87 -15.25 2.67 1.81
C VAL A 87 -16.73 2.90 2.04
N ASP A 88 -17.27 4.02 1.56
CA ASP A 88 -18.70 4.24 1.57
C ASP A 88 -19.41 3.22 0.68
N GLY A 89 -20.40 2.52 1.24
CA GLY A 89 -21.17 1.49 0.54
C GLY A 89 -22.18 2.02 -0.50
N ILE A 90 -22.23 3.34 -0.73
CA ILE A 90 -23.18 3.96 -1.65
C ILE A 90 -22.41 4.58 -2.82
N LEU A 91 -22.55 3.97 -4.00
CA LEU A 91 -22.14 4.54 -5.28
C LEU A 91 -23.07 5.70 -5.66
N ALA A 92 -23.09 6.76 -4.87
CA ALA A 92 -23.65 8.02 -5.33
C ALA A 92 -22.72 8.53 -6.43
N ASP A 93 -23.27 8.84 -7.61
CA ASP A 93 -22.56 9.46 -8.73
C ASP A 93 -21.43 8.64 -9.38
N ASN A 94 -21.49 7.30 -9.31
CA ASN A 94 -20.53 6.40 -9.97
C ASN A 94 -19.08 6.68 -9.53
N LYS A 95 -18.90 6.94 -8.24
CA LYS A 95 -17.63 7.14 -7.53
C LYS A 95 -17.52 6.21 -6.34
N VAL A 96 -16.29 5.91 -5.95
CA VAL A 96 -15.95 5.19 -4.72
C VAL A 96 -15.27 6.16 -3.75
N ASN A 97 -15.82 6.35 -2.55
CA ASN A 97 -15.16 7.16 -1.52
C ASN A 97 -14.37 6.26 -0.60
N PHE A 98 -13.05 6.23 -0.78
CA PHE A 98 -12.14 5.61 0.17
C PHE A 98 -11.81 6.60 1.30
N GLU A 99 -11.81 6.11 2.53
CA GLU A 99 -11.27 6.83 3.68
C GLU A 99 -9.86 6.37 3.99
N TYR A 100 -9.08 7.29 4.58
CA TYR A 100 -7.67 7.08 4.86
C TYR A 100 -7.30 7.58 6.25
N SER A 101 -6.42 6.85 6.92
CA SER A 101 -5.72 7.30 8.13
C SER A 101 -4.21 7.35 7.88
N HIS A 102 -3.54 8.15 8.72
CA HIS A 102 -2.09 8.11 8.82
C HIS A 102 -1.67 7.08 9.85
N GLU A 103 -0.69 6.26 9.50
CA GLU A 103 -0.07 5.30 10.40
C GLU A 103 1.42 5.62 10.57
N ALA A 104 1.87 5.66 11.82
CA ALA A 104 3.27 5.79 12.16
C ALA A 104 3.91 4.41 12.25
N VAL A 105 4.79 4.07 11.30
CA VAL A 105 5.47 2.77 11.29
C VAL A 105 6.86 2.81 11.93
N TYR A 106 7.23 3.99 12.43
CA TYR A 106 8.42 4.24 13.24
C TYR A 106 8.00 5.02 14.49
N GLU A 107 8.42 4.52 15.64
CA GLU A 107 8.49 5.29 16.89
C GLU A 107 9.98 5.48 17.20
N ASP A 108 10.52 4.79 18.22
CA ASP A 108 11.98 4.72 18.46
C ASP A 108 12.69 3.76 17.50
N GLN A 109 11.94 2.81 16.94
CA GLN A 109 12.43 1.79 16.01
C GLN A 109 11.33 1.44 14.99
N TYR A 110 11.73 0.73 13.93
CA TYR A 110 10.80 0.22 12.94
C TYR A 110 9.81 -0.79 13.56
N LEU A 111 8.53 -0.58 13.32
CA LEU A 111 7.44 -1.43 13.79
C LEU A 111 6.87 -2.26 12.63
N VAL A 112 7.50 -3.40 12.34
CA VAL A 112 7.07 -4.31 11.24
C VAL A 112 5.58 -4.67 11.29
N LYS A 113 5.01 -4.79 12.50
CA LYS A 113 3.59 -5.08 12.70
C LYS A 113 2.70 -3.99 12.09
N ARG A 114 3.10 -2.72 12.15
CA ARG A 114 2.32 -1.60 11.58
C ARG A 114 2.30 -1.65 10.06
N ASP A 115 3.46 -1.86 9.43
CA ASP A 115 3.50 -2.03 7.96
C ASP A 115 2.73 -3.28 7.51
N LEU A 116 2.72 -4.36 8.31
CA LEU A 116 1.85 -5.52 8.05
C LEU A 116 0.36 -5.19 8.20
N GLU A 117 -0.05 -4.44 9.22
CA GLU A 117 -1.44 -4.00 9.39
C GLU A 117 -1.91 -3.11 8.22
N VAL A 118 -1.07 -2.14 7.81
CA VAL A 118 -1.31 -1.28 6.63
C VAL A 118 -1.52 -2.14 5.39
N LEU A 119 -0.64 -3.13 5.16
CA LEU A 119 -0.71 -3.99 3.99
C LEU A 119 -1.93 -4.91 4.01
N THR A 120 -2.13 -5.66 5.09
CA THR A 120 -3.22 -6.64 5.22
C THR A 120 -4.57 -5.96 5.13
N TYR A 121 -4.80 -4.93 5.95
CA TYR A 121 -6.10 -4.27 5.99
C TYR A 121 -6.37 -3.45 4.73
N GLY A 122 -5.38 -2.71 4.24
CA GLY A 122 -5.52 -1.93 3.02
C GLY A 122 -5.91 -2.81 1.83
N LEU A 123 -5.24 -3.95 1.64
CA LEU A 123 -5.58 -4.90 0.58
C LEU A 123 -6.94 -5.58 0.82
N ALA A 124 -7.33 -5.86 2.07
CA ALA A 124 -8.65 -6.41 2.38
C ALA A 124 -9.78 -5.44 1.98
N VAL A 125 -9.66 -4.16 2.35
CA VAL A 125 -10.64 -3.12 2.00
C VAL A 125 -10.69 -2.92 0.50
N ILE A 126 -9.54 -2.76 -0.18
CA ILE A 126 -9.49 -2.59 -1.63
C ILE A 126 -10.06 -3.84 -2.34
N GLY A 127 -9.74 -5.04 -1.87
CA GLY A 127 -10.26 -6.30 -2.43
C GLY A 127 -11.77 -6.42 -2.31
N ALA A 128 -12.35 -6.01 -1.18
CA ALA A 128 -13.80 -5.99 -0.99
C ALA A 128 -14.49 -5.01 -1.96
N VAL A 129 -13.91 -3.82 -2.17
CA VAL A 129 -14.38 -2.87 -3.18
C VAL A 129 -14.25 -3.46 -4.58
N ALA A 130 -13.11 -4.07 -4.88
CA ALA A 130 -12.83 -4.65 -6.17
C ALA A 130 -13.82 -5.74 -6.56
N ALA A 131 -14.41 -6.45 -5.59
CA ALA A 131 -15.45 -7.45 -5.83
C ALA A 131 -16.81 -6.84 -6.23
N THR A 132 -17.05 -5.56 -5.95
CA THR A 132 -18.38 -4.92 -6.10
C THR A 132 -18.43 -3.81 -7.15
N VAL A 133 -17.28 -3.24 -7.54
CA VAL A 133 -17.19 -2.12 -8.49
C VAL A 133 -16.38 -2.47 -9.74
N LYS A 134 -16.54 -1.65 -10.78
CA LYS A 134 -15.70 -1.76 -11.98
C LYS A 134 -14.28 -1.29 -11.68
N HIS A 135 -13.31 -1.98 -12.27
CA HIS A 135 -11.88 -1.70 -12.10
C HIS A 135 -11.50 -0.22 -12.34
N ASN A 136 -12.10 0.43 -13.35
CA ASN A 136 -11.82 1.82 -13.67
C ASN A 136 -12.25 2.81 -12.57
N LEU A 137 -13.17 2.44 -11.67
CA LEU A 137 -13.52 3.27 -10.51
C LEU A 137 -12.44 3.18 -9.43
N ILE A 138 -11.89 1.98 -9.19
CA ILE A 138 -10.74 1.82 -8.29
C ILE A 138 -9.56 2.63 -8.82
N GLN A 139 -9.28 2.50 -10.12
CA GLN A 139 -8.20 3.24 -10.78
C GLN A 139 -8.35 4.76 -10.62
N ALA A 140 -9.58 5.27 -10.70
CA ALA A 140 -9.86 6.70 -10.65
C ALA A 140 -9.91 7.27 -9.23
N ASP A 141 -10.41 6.49 -8.26
CA ASP A 141 -10.78 7.00 -6.94
C ASP A 141 -9.85 6.53 -5.80
N LEU A 142 -9.07 5.47 -6.01
CA LEU A 142 -8.06 5.05 -5.04
C LEU A 142 -6.88 6.02 -5.04
N SER A 143 -6.45 6.41 -3.84
CA SER A 143 -5.32 7.32 -3.64
C SER A 143 -4.02 6.70 -4.14
N LYS A 144 -3.26 7.52 -4.88
CA LYS A 144 -1.92 7.16 -5.34
C LYS A 144 -0.96 7.00 -4.17
N ASP A 145 -1.03 7.90 -3.20
CA ASP A 145 -0.24 7.86 -1.97
C ASP A 145 -0.59 6.64 -1.10
N ALA A 146 -1.84 6.18 -1.11
CA ALA A 146 -2.22 4.93 -0.46
C ALA A 146 -1.61 3.71 -1.17
N VAL A 147 -1.62 3.67 -2.50
CA VAL A 147 -0.97 2.59 -3.27
C VAL A 147 0.54 2.58 -3.04
N LEU A 148 1.18 3.76 -3.04
CA LEU A 148 2.59 3.89 -2.70
C LEU A 148 2.87 3.43 -1.26
N SER A 149 2.00 3.76 -0.31
CA SER A 149 2.14 3.32 1.10
C SER A 149 2.14 1.80 1.25
N LEU A 150 1.30 1.09 0.48
CA LEU A 150 1.30 -0.38 0.44
C LEU A 150 2.62 -0.94 -0.13
N ALA A 151 3.17 -0.31 -1.17
CA ALA A 151 4.44 -0.69 -1.75
C ALA A 151 5.62 -0.47 -0.78
N LEU A 152 5.65 0.69 -0.12
CA LEU A 152 6.64 1.03 0.91
C LEU A 152 6.57 0.05 2.08
N ALA A 153 5.36 -0.30 2.54
CA ALA A 153 5.16 -1.27 3.60
C ALA A 153 5.73 -2.65 3.23
N ALA A 154 5.40 -3.16 2.05
CA ALA A 154 5.90 -4.44 1.57
C ALA A 154 7.44 -4.46 1.46
N GLN A 155 8.04 -3.40 0.91
CA GLN A 155 9.49 -3.29 0.79
C GLN A 155 10.17 -3.22 2.17
N ASN A 156 9.63 -2.44 3.11
CA ASN A 156 10.21 -2.30 4.44
C ASN A 156 10.12 -3.57 5.27
N ILE A 157 9.03 -4.33 5.16
CA ILE A 157 8.93 -5.68 5.75
C ILE A 157 10.04 -6.58 5.20
N ALA A 158 10.24 -6.61 3.88
CA ALA A 158 11.27 -7.45 3.27
C ALA A 158 12.69 -7.03 3.65
N ASN A 159 12.99 -5.73 3.64
CA ASN A 159 14.28 -5.19 4.11
C ASN A 159 14.54 -5.58 5.57
N TRP A 160 13.53 -5.47 6.43
CA TRP A 160 13.63 -5.88 7.83
C TRP A 160 13.86 -7.39 7.99
N GLN A 161 13.24 -8.24 7.16
CA GLN A 161 13.51 -9.67 7.15
C GLN A 161 14.95 -9.99 6.72
N ALA A 162 15.50 -9.23 5.78
CA ALA A 162 16.85 -9.42 5.23
C ALA A 162 18.00 -8.94 6.14
N ASN A 163 17.78 -7.93 6.98
CA ASN A 163 18.79 -7.34 7.86
C ASN A 163 19.06 -8.20 9.13
N GLN A 164 19.34 -9.51 8.97
CA GLN A 164 19.88 -10.36 10.04
C GLN A 164 21.41 -10.32 10.11
#